data_AF-A0A3N2HXJ3-F1
#
_entry.id   AF-A0A3N2HXJ3-F1
#
_cell.length_a   1.000
_cell.length_b   1.000
_cell.length_c   1.000
_cell.angle_alpha   90.00
_cell.angle_beta   90.00
_cell.angle_gamma   90.00
#
_symmetry.space_group_name_H-M   'P 1'
#
loop_
_entity.id
_entity.type
_entity.pdbx_description
1 polymer ?
#
loop_
_entity_poly.entity_id
_entity_poly.type
_entity_poly.pdbx_seq_one_letter_code
_entity_poly.pdbx_strand_id
1 'polypeptide(L)'
;MSGADLFEDGFPHGTPAGYERGCKGGACPAKVETGQSCRDANVRVASDYGYRRLALSGASVEVLAQPATPVVATVPEKVKPKVRRGADLLMAPLGQHKPKPKPTPAAPAPVVAEPEPIVEPEPAPVPEPVAEADPVEVAPYPHGTPQGYRRGCRDDCPGGPDGRSCRQAIVDYQRDRKAAREAAGKQAPVKQLGDVAPTPEPEAPAPVAEPETPGPDVEAAPALEHDEPTPAEPSENVGGTTRSIDREAIADALNAFAFAFEQLSKALRRDGRDQVSEGENHV
;
A
#
# COMPACT_ATOMS: atom_id res chain seq x y z
N MET A 1 -28.84 -18.87 -0.32
CA MET A 1 -27.76 -19.86 -0.14
C MET A 1 -27.31 -19.77 1.30
N SER A 2 -27.57 -20.83 2.04
CA SER A 2 -27.19 -21.00 3.44
C SER A 2 -25.67 -20.91 3.55
N GLY A 3 -25.14 -20.25 4.59
CA GLY A 3 -23.69 -20.21 4.83
C GLY A 3 -23.06 -21.59 5.03
N ALA A 4 -23.86 -22.64 5.24
CA ALA A 4 -23.44 -24.03 5.37
C ALA A 4 -23.03 -24.68 4.04
N ASP A 5 -23.64 -24.29 2.91
CA ASP A 5 -23.26 -24.83 1.58
C ASP A 5 -21.90 -24.30 1.10
N LEU A 6 -21.32 -23.32 1.81
CA LEU A 6 -20.03 -22.70 1.48
C LEU A 6 -18.81 -23.51 1.97
N PHE A 7 -19.03 -24.61 2.70
CA PHE A 7 -17.98 -25.40 3.34
C PHE A 7 -17.67 -26.73 2.63
N GLU A 8 -18.53 -27.20 1.72
CA GLU A 8 -18.30 -28.42 0.91
C GLU A 8 -17.69 -28.12 -0.47
N ASP A 9 -17.21 -26.90 -0.66
CA ASP A 9 -17.15 -26.22 -1.94
C ASP A 9 -16.07 -26.76 -2.92
N GLY A 10 -15.33 -27.82 -2.54
CA GLY A 10 -14.42 -28.55 -3.42
C GLY A 10 -13.31 -27.72 -4.08
N PHE A 11 -13.13 -26.47 -3.64
CA PHE A 11 -12.17 -25.53 -4.21
C PHE A 11 -11.08 -25.17 -3.19
N PRO A 12 -9.89 -24.78 -3.66
CA PRO A 12 -8.76 -24.52 -2.77
C PRO A 12 -8.98 -23.24 -1.95
N HIS A 13 -9.11 -23.39 -0.63
CA HIS A 13 -9.12 -22.28 0.32
C HIS A 13 -7.70 -21.77 0.61
N GLY A 14 -7.58 -20.55 1.16
CA GLY A 14 -6.28 -19.91 1.42
C GLY A 14 -5.59 -19.39 0.16
N THR A 15 -6.29 -19.37 -0.98
CA THR A 15 -5.74 -18.93 -2.28
C THR A 15 -6.54 -17.76 -2.87
N PRO A 16 -5.96 -17.01 -3.83
CA PRO A 16 -6.69 -15.98 -4.57
C PRO A 16 -7.85 -16.56 -5.39
N ALA A 17 -7.68 -17.76 -5.95
CA ALA A 17 -8.73 -18.44 -6.71
C ALA A 17 -9.94 -18.78 -5.83
N GLY A 18 -9.72 -19.22 -4.58
CA GLY A 18 -10.79 -19.44 -3.62
C GLY A 18 -11.54 -18.15 -3.25
N TYR A 19 -10.85 -17.01 -3.22
CA TYR A 19 -11.49 -15.70 -3.00
C TYR A 19 -12.40 -15.29 -4.17
N GLU A 20 -11.94 -15.51 -5.40
CA GLU A 20 -12.72 -15.23 -6.62
C GLU A 20 -13.97 -16.12 -6.71
N ARG A 21 -13.88 -17.36 -6.23
CA ARG A 21 -15.01 -18.31 -6.16
C ARG A 21 -16.03 -18.00 -5.05
N GLY A 22 -15.76 -17.02 -4.20
CA GLY A 22 -16.74 -16.51 -3.24
C GLY A 22 -16.39 -16.69 -1.77
N CYS A 23 -15.27 -17.35 -1.44
CA CYS A 23 -14.81 -17.45 -0.05
C CYS A 23 -14.24 -16.09 0.43
N LYS A 24 -15.13 -15.20 0.86
CA LYS A 24 -14.81 -13.84 1.32
C LYS A 24 -15.04 -13.64 2.82
N GLY A 25 -15.63 -14.64 3.48
CA GLY A 25 -16.00 -14.60 4.89
C GLY A 25 -14.83 -14.83 5.85
N GLY A 26 -15.08 -14.54 7.13
CA GLY A 26 -14.11 -14.77 8.22
C GLY A 26 -13.93 -16.25 8.58
N ALA A 27 -14.91 -17.09 8.27
CA ALA A 27 -14.91 -18.53 8.52
C ALA A 27 -14.28 -19.33 7.36
N CYS A 28 -13.12 -18.91 6.87
CA CYS A 28 -12.40 -19.66 5.84
C CYS A 28 -11.69 -20.86 6.50
N PRO A 29 -11.88 -22.12 6.06
CA PRO A 29 -11.26 -23.30 6.69
C PRO A 29 -9.73 -23.22 6.66
N ALA A 30 -9.14 -22.77 5.55
CA ALA A 30 -7.70 -22.56 5.45
C ALA A 30 -7.14 -21.56 6.49
N LYS A 31 -7.96 -20.66 7.05
CA LYS A 31 -7.51 -19.77 8.12
C LYS A 31 -7.18 -20.54 9.39
N VAL A 32 -7.93 -21.60 9.68
CA VAL A 32 -7.70 -22.48 10.83
C VAL A 32 -6.51 -23.41 10.54
N GLU A 33 -6.46 -23.98 9.35
CA GLU A 33 -5.44 -24.98 8.97
C GLU A 33 -4.06 -24.36 8.71
N THR A 34 -4.01 -23.25 7.98
CA THR A 34 -2.76 -22.66 7.47
C THR A 34 -2.47 -21.26 8.03
N GLY A 35 -3.40 -20.70 8.81
CA GLY A 35 -3.30 -19.31 9.28
C GLY A 35 -3.61 -18.25 8.23
N GLN A 36 -3.95 -18.65 6.98
CA GLN A 36 -4.25 -17.72 5.89
C GLN A 36 -5.66 -17.93 5.32
N SER A 37 -6.52 -16.90 5.38
CA SER A 37 -7.82 -16.96 4.70
C SER A 37 -7.71 -16.59 3.21
N CYS A 38 -8.71 -16.98 2.40
CA CYS A 38 -8.85 -16.50 1.02
C CYS A 38 -8.84 -14.97 0.92
N ARG A 39 -9.46 -14.28 1.89
CA ARG A 39 -9.43 -12.81 1.97
C ARG A 39 -8.01 -12.29 2.18
N ASP A 40 -7.24 -12.90 3.09
CA ASP A 40 -5.86 -12.51 3.36
C ASP A 40 -4.95 -12.79 2.15
N ALA A 41 -5.15 -13.91 1.47
CA ALA A 41 -4.48 -14.26 0.22
C ALA A 41 -4.72 -13.19 -0.86
N ASN A 42 -5.98 -12.77 -1.06
CA ASN A 42 -6.30 -11.73 -2.03
C ASN A 42 -5.70 -10.36 -1.66
N VAL A 43 -5.69 -10.00 -0.36
CA VAL A 43 -5.03 -8.79 0.12
C VAL A 43 -3.52 -8.84 -0.16
N ARG A 44 -2.86 -9.99 0.12
CA ARG A 44 -1.43 -10.17 -0.18
C ARG A 44 -1.14 -10.11 -1.69
N VAL A 45 -1.98 -10.66 -2.55
CA VAL A 45 -1.80 -10.50 -4.01
C VAL A 45 -1.78 -9.02 -4.41
N ALA A 46 -2.66 -8.21 -3.82
CA ALA A 46 -2.72 -6.78 -4.11
C ALA A 46 -1.50 -6.00 -3.59
N SER A 47 -0.99 -6.34 -2.39
CA SER A 47 0.07 -5.59 -1.72
C SER A 47 1.50 -6.11 -1.95
N ASP A 48 1.68 -7.42 -2.18
CA ASP A 48 2.97 -8.08 -2.29
C ASP A 48 3.17 -8.67 -3.70
N TYR A 49 4.12 -8.09 -4.43
CA TYR A 49 4.47 -8.53 -5.77
C TYR A 49 5.11 -9.93 -5.80
N GLY A 50 5.92 -10.26 -4.78
CA GLY A 50 6.52 -11.59 -4.64
C GLY A 50 5.46 -12.66 -4.44
N TYR A 51 4.53 -12.42 -3.51
CA TYR A 51 3.38 -13.29 -3.29
C TYR A 51 2.53 -13.47 -4.55
N ARG A 52 2.23 -12.38 -5.26
CA ARG A 52 1.48 -12.44 -6.54
C ARG A 52 2.15 -13.32 -7.57
N ARG A 53 3.49 -13.23 -7.70
CA ARG A 53 4.24 -14.05 -8.65
C ARG A 53 4.20 -15.53 -8.25
N LEU A 54 4.33 -15.84 -6.96
CA LEU A 54 4.20 -17.21 -6.45
C LEU A 54 2.79 -17.77 -6.69
N ALA A 55 1.75 -17.00 -6.39
CA ALA A 55 0.37 -17.41 -6.63
C ALA A 55 0.11 -17.68 -8.13
N LEU A 56 0.60 -16.81 -9.02
CA LEU A 56 0.48 -17.00 -10.47
C LEU A 56 1.27 -18.19 -11.02
N SER A 57 2.34 -18.60 -10.32
CA SER A 57 3.09 -19.81 -10.70
C SER A 57 2.40 -21.13 -10.31
N GLY A 58 1.25 -21.06 -9.64
CA GLY A 58 0.54 -22.26 -9.15
C GLY A 58 1.21 -22.90 -7.94
N ALA A 59 1.93 -22.13 -7.12
CA ALA A 59 2.50 -22.61 -5.87
C ALA A 59 1.39 -23.19 -4.95
N SER A 60 1.72 -24.22 -4.16
CA SER A 60 0.76 -24.86 -3.26
C SER A 60 0.32 -23.92 -2.13
N VAL A 61 -0.80 -24.25 -1.49
CA VAL A 61 -1.35 -23.44 -0.39
C VAL A 61 -0.36 -23.35 0.77
N GLU A 62 0.39 -24.42 1.07
CA GLU A 62 1.42 -24.41 2.12
C GLU A 62 2.55 -23.43 1.81
N VAL A 63 2.98 -23.35 0.56
CA VAL A 63 4.03 -22.42 0.13
C VAL A 63 3.55 -20.97 0.21
N LEU A 64 2.29 -20.72 -0.14
CA LEU A 64 1.68 -19.40 -0.05
C LEU A 64 1.40 -18.97 1.40
N ALA A 65 1.02 -19.93 2.26
CA ALA A 65 0.69 -19.67 3.65
C ALA A 65 1.91 -19.31 4.50
N GLN A 66 3.12 -19.73 4.08
CA GLN A 66 4.34 -19.34 4.77
C GLN A 66 4.38 -17.82 4.93
N PRO A 67 4.53 -17.30 6.16
CA PRO A 67 4.77 -15.88 6.32
C PRO A 67 5.98 -15.57 5.46
N ALA A 68 5.91 -14.51 4.64
CA ALA A 68 7.08 -14.03 3.95
C ALA A 68 8.13 -13.82 5.03
N THR A 69 9.07 -14.76 5.13
CA THR A 69 10.25 -14.54 5.94
C THR A 69 10.76 -13.23 5.39
N PRO A 70 11.00 -12.21 6.23
CA PRO A 70 11.63 -11.01 5.75
C PRO A 70 12.94 -11.52 5.17
N VAL A 71 12.96 -11.69 3.85
CA VAL A 71 14.18 -11.91 3.11
C VAL A 71 14.82 -10.57 3.38
N VAL A 72 15.68 -10.54 4.40
CA VAL A 72 16.60 -9.44 4.65
C VAL A 72 17.26 -9.36 3.30
N ALA A 73 16.79 -8.41 2.50
CA ALA A 73 17.21 -8.30 1.13
C ALA A 73 18.68 -8.02 1.30
N THR A 74 19.49 -9.06 1.13
CA THR A 74 20.91 -8.93 0.96
C THR A 74 20.96 -8.16 -0.33
N VAL A 75 21.00 -6.83 -0.18
CA VAL A 75 21.15 -5.88 -1.28
C VAL A 75 22.30 -6.49 -2.06
N PRO A 76 22.06 -7.04 -3.27
CA PRO A 76 23.10 -7.75 -3.98
C PRO A 76 24.24 -6.76 -4.04
N GLU A 77 25.35 -7.12 -3.37
CA GLU A 77 26.49 -6.25 -3.19
C GLU A 77 26.76 -5.68 -4.56
N LYS A 78 26.62 -4.37 -4.70
CA LYS A 78 26.62 -3.68 -5.99
C LYS A 78 27.98 -3.97 -6.59
N VAL A 79 28.06 -5.05 -7.37
CA VAL A 79 29.29 -5.52 -8.00
C VAL A 79 29.69 -4.35 -8.85
N LYS A 80 30.67 -3.58 -8.37
CA LYS A 80 31.20 -2.43 -9.09
C LYS A 80 31.50 -2.98 -10.48
N PRO A 81 30.83 -2.49 -11.54
CA PRO A 81 31.10 -2.98 -12.88
C PRO A 81 32.59 -2.77 -13.08
N LYS A 82 33.33 -3.87 -13.14
CA LYS A 82 34.78 -3.85 -13.30
C LYS A 82 34.98 -3.16 -14.63
N VAL A 83 35.37 -1.88 -14.57
CA VAL A 83 35.65 -1.05 -15.74
C VAL A 83 36.72 -1.81 -16.50
N ARG A 84 36.30 -2.55 -17.52
CA ARG A 84 37.22 -3.03 -18.54
C ARG A 84 37.63 -1.79 -19.30
N ARG A 85 38.70 -1.14 -18.81
CA ARG A 85 39.57 -0.31 -19.63
C ARG A 85 40.20 -1.25 -20.65
N GLY A 86 39.47 -1.48 -21.74
CA GLY A 86 39.95 -2.12 -22.94
C GLY A 86 39.61 -1.17 -24.07
N ALA A 87 40.56 -0.33 -24.43
CA ALA A 87 40.61 0.29 -25.73
C ALA A 87 40.55 -0.85 -26.76
N ASP A 88 39.42 -1.02 -27.46
CA ASP A 88 39.28 -1.71 -28.75
C ASP A 88 37.79 -1.84 -29.14
N LEU A 89 37.07 -0.72 -29.12
CA LEU A 89 35.83 -0.58 -29.91
C LEU A 89 35.94 0.68 -30.76
N LEU A 90 36.90 0.62 -31.67
CA LEU A 90 36.92 1.41 -32.88
C LEU A 90 35.64 1.10 -33.69
N MET A 91 34.90 2.17 -33.99
CA MET A 91 34.07 2.32 -35.20
C MET A 91 32.81 1.46 -35.31
N ALA A 92 31.77 1.84 -34.58
CA ALA A 92 30.40 1.75 -35.10
C ALA A 92 29.89 3.16 -35.41
N PRO A 93 29.46 3.48 -36.64
CA PRO A 93 28.99 4.81 -37.00
C PRO A 93 27.68 5.10 -36.26
N LEU A 94 27.71 6.11 -35.40
CA LEU A 94 26.56 6.72 -34.76
C LEU A 94 25.61 7.25 -35.82
N GLY A 95 24.54 6.48 -36.08
CA GLY A 95 23.38 6.95 -36.79
C GLY A 95 22.86 8.22 -36.12
N GLN A 96 22.86 9.31 -36.88
CA GLN A 96 22.39 10.63 -36.48
C GLN A 96 20.89 10.60 -36.19
N HIS A 97 20.51 10.27 -34.95
CA HIS A 97 19.17 10.56 -34.48
C HIS A 97 19.04 12.07 -34.26
N LYS A 98 18.43 12.75 -35.24
CA LYS A 98 18.01 14.15 -35.14
C LYS A 98 17.22 14.35 -33.84
N PRO A 99 17.60 15.29 -32.96
CA PRO A 99 16.81 15.62 -31.79
C PRO A 99 15.48 16.22 -32.25
N LYS A 100 14.36 15.63 -31.82
CA LYS A 100 13.03 16.24 -31.96
C LYS A 100 13.01 17.57 -31.18
N PRO A 101 12.50 18.67 -31.75
CA PRO A 101 12.37 19.93 -31.04
C PRO A 101 11.40 19.76 -29.85
N LYS A 102 11.83 20.19 -28.66
CA LYS A 102 10.97 20.33 -27.48
C LYS A 102 9.98 21.47 -27.74
N PRO A 103 8.67 21.29 -27.50
CA PRO A 103 7.75 22.41 -27.46
C PRO A 103 8.02 23.25 -26.20
N THR A 104 8.41 24.49 -26.41
CA THR A 104 8.53 25.53 -25.38
C THR A 104 7.13 25.89 -24.87
N PRO A 105 6.82 25.78 -23.57
CA PRO A 105 5.63 26.39 -23.02
C PRO A 105 5.85 27.90 -22.96
N ALA A 106 5.01 28.65 -23.69
CA ALA A 106 4.92 30.09 -23.52
C ALA A 106 4.38 30.39 -22.11
N ALA A 107 5.16 31.13 -21.32
CA ALA A 107 4.73 31.65 -20.04
C ALA A 107 3.69 32.77 -20.28
N PRO A 108 2.48 32.69 -19.71
CA PRO A 108 1.62 33.87 -19.62
C PRO A 108 2.14 34.78 -18.51
N ALA A 109 2.28 36.07 -18.83
CA ALA A 109 2.66 37.12 -17.90
C ALA A 109 1.61 37.26 -16.77
N PRO A 110 2.03 37.60 -15.53
CA PRO A 110 1.09 37.98 -14.49
C PRO A 110 0.54 39.38 -14.77
N VAL A 111 -0.72 39.47 -15.14
CA VAL A 111 -1.48 40.73 -15.10
C VAL A 111 -1.79 41.00 -13.62
N VAL A 112 -1.05 41.94 -13.04
CA VAL A 112 -1.34 42.50 -11.73
C VAL A 112 -2.58 43.37 -11.88
N ALA A 113 -3.73 42.83 -11.50
CA ALA A 113 -4.96 43.60 -11.37
C ALA A 113 -4.90 44.43 -10.07
N GLU A 114 -5.05 45.72 -10.25
CA GLU A 114 -5.22 46.74 -9.22
C GLU A 114 -6.47 46.40 -8.36
N PRO A 115 -6.40 46.47 -7.02
CA PRO A 115 -7.54 46.15 -6.18
C PRO A 115 -8.58 47.27 -6.28
N GLU A 116 -9.69 46.99 -6.95
CA GLU A 116 -10.88 47.84 -6.94
C GLU A 116 -11.45 47.96 -5.50
N PRO A 117 -12.02 49.13 -5.14
CA PRO A 117 -12.60 49.37 -3.83
C PRO A 117 -13.80 48.43 -3.60
N ILE A 118 -13.79 47.76 -2.45
CA ILE A 118 -14.88 46.89 -1.98
C ILE A 118 -16.12 47.76 -1.77
N VAL A 119 -17.07 47.67 -2.71
CA VAL A 119 -18.42 48.19 -2.56
C VAL A 119 -19.19 47.22 -1.66
N GLU A 120 -19.70 47.74 -0.56
CA GLU A 120 -20.57 47.05 0.39
C GLU A 120 -21.83 46.57 -0.35
N PRO A 121 -22.15 45.27 -0.35
CA PRO A 121 -23.24 44.75 -1.16
C PRO A 121 -24.59 45.21 -0.62
N GLU A 122 -25.40 45.84 -1.48
CA GLU A 122 -26.83 46.04 -1.23
C GLU A 122 -27.51 44.70 -0.92
N PRO A 123 -28.50 44.69 0.00
CA PRO A 123 -29.22 43.48 0.35
C PRO A 123 -29.88 42.89 -0.88
N ALA A 124 -29.48 41.66 -1.24
CA ALA A 124 -29.96 40.96 -2.41
C ALA A 124 -31.50 40.84 -2.40
N PRO A 125 -32.17 41.03 -3.55
CA PRO A 125 -33.60 40.80 -3.66
C PRO A 125 -33.91 39.34 -3.33
N VAL A 126 -34.90 39.14 -2.47
CA VAL A 126 -35.45 37.84 -2.11
C VAL A 126 -35.90 37.15 -3.41
N PRO A 127 -35.37 35.97 -3.77
CA PRO A 127 -35.76 35.31 -5.00
C PRO A 127 -37.24 34.89 -4.90
N GLU A 128 -38.03 35.34 -5.87
CA GLU A 128 -39.39 34.85 -6.09
C GLU A 128 -39.35 33.33 -6.34
N PRO A 129 -40.34 32.56 -5.83
CA PRO A 129 -40.37 31.12 -5.99
C PRO A 129 -40.56 30.78 -7.47
N VAL A 130 -39.45 30.42 -8.12
CA VAL A 130 -39.46 29.90 -9.49
C VAL A 130 -40.19 28.56 -9.48
N ALA A 131 -41.21 28.45 -10.33
CA ALA A 131 -42.03 27.26 -10.50
C ALA A 131 -41.17 25.99 -10.60
N GLU A 132 -41.53 24.98 -9.80
CA GLU A 132 -40.93 23.64 -9.81
C GLU A 132 -40.85 23.12 -11.25
N ALA A 133 -39.62 23.07 -11.77
CA ALA A 133 -39.34 22.34 -13.00
C ALA A 133 -39.52 20.84 -12.70
N ASP A 134 -40.23 20.15 -13.60
CA ASP A 134 -40.47 18.72 -13.53
C ASP A 134 -39.19 17.94 -13.19
N PRO A 135 -39.28 16.87 -12.37
CA PRO A 135 -38.12 16.08 -11.96
C PRO A 135 -37.50 15.45 -13.21
N VAL A 136 -36.42 16.06 -13.68
CA VAL A 136 -35.59 15.52 -14.75
C VAL A 136 -35.10 14.15 -14.29
N GLU A 137 -35.51 13.12 -15.01
CA GLU A 137 -35.11 11.73 -14.82
C GLU A 137 -33.58 11.68 -14.68
N VAL A 138 -33.12 11.59 -13.44
CA VAL A 138 -31.69 11.69 -13.10
C VAL A 138 -31.03 10.49 -13.75
N ALA A 139 -30.27 10.72 -14.82
CA ALA A 139 -29.48 9.70 -15.48
C ALA A 139 -28.72 8.92 -14.38
N PRO A 140 -28.81 7.57 -14.35
CA PRO A 140 -28.57 6.78 -13.13
C PRO A 140 -27.15 6.87 -12.57
N TYR A 141 -26.21 7.58 -13.22
CA TYR A 141 -24.89 7.88 -12.69
C TYR A 141 -24.35 9.27 -13.09
N PRO A 142 -23.68 9.98 -12.16
CA PRO A 142 -23.05 11.26 -12.47
C PRO A 142 -21.82 11.04 -13.36
N HIS A 143 -21.95 11.41 -14.63
CA HIS A 143 -20.84 11.48 -15.58
C HIS A 143 -19.92 12.68 -15.29
N GLY A 144 -18.71 12.68 -15.87
CA GLY A 144 -17.70 13.71 -15.60
C GLY A 144 -17.07 13.67 -14.21
N THR A 145 -17.27 12.58 -13.47
CA THR A 145 -16.66 12.36 -12.14
C THR A 145 -15.69 11.17 -12.15
N PRO A 146 -14.73 11.11 -11.21
CA PRO A 146 -13.88 9.93 -11.02
C PRO A 146 -14.69 8.66 -10.69
N GLN A 147 -15.87 8.81 -10.08
CA GLN A 147 -16.74 7.69 -9.71
C GLN A 147 -17.39 7.05 -10.94
N GLY A 148 -17.87 7.87 -11.89
CA GLY A 148 -18.39 7.37 -13.17
C GLY A 148 -17.37 6.55 -13.95
N TYR A 149 -16.08 6.95 -13.93
CA TYR A 149 -15.01 6.17 -14.55
C TYR A 149 -14.82 4.80 -13.88
N ARG A 150 -14.86 4.74 -12.55
CA ARG A 150 -14.73 3.48 -11.79
C ARG A 150 -15.92 2.54 -12.03
N ARG A 151 -17.10 3.07 -12.38
CA ARG A 151 -18.28 2.29 -12.73
C ARG A 151 -18.32 1.85 -14.21
N GLY A 152 -17.29 2.15 -15.00
CA GLY A 152 -17.11 1.62 -16.35
C GLY A 152 -17.33 2.62 -17.49
N CYS A 153 -17.66 3.88 -17.20
CA CYS A 153 -17.80 4.91 -18.23
C CYS A 153 -16.43 5.31 -18.81
N ARG A 154 -16.11 4.86 -20.03
CA ARG A 154 -14.78 5.05 -20.67
C ARG A 154 -14.83 5.73 -22.04
N ASP A 155 -15.59 5.19 -22.99
CA ASP A 155 -15.44 5.53 -24.41
C ASP A 155 -16.56 6.45 -24.93
N ASP A 156 -17.80 6.31 -24.46
CA ASP A 156 -18.96 7.15 -24.83
C ASP A 156 -19.51 7.92 -23.64
N CYS A 157 -18.68 8.75 -23.01
CA CYS A 157 -19.10 9.53 -21.85
C CYS A 157 -19.88 10.78 -22.31
N PRO A 158 -21.14 10.99 -21.87
CA PRO A 158 -21.91 12.19 -22.20
C PRO A 158 -21.34 13.48 -21.57
N GLY A 159 -20.33 13.36 -20.71
CA GLY A 159 -19.74 14.47 -19.97
C GLY A 159 -20.52 14.80 -18.70
N GLY A 160 -19.84 15.46 -17.76
CA GLY A 160 -20.48 16.09 -16.60
C GLY A 160 -20.99 17.50 -16.93
N PRO A 161 -21.55 18.23 -15.95
CA PRO A 161 -21.99 19.61 -16.13
C PRO A 161 -20.87 20.54 -16.60
N ASP A 162 -19.61 20.22 -16.27
CA ASP A 162 -18.43 20.97 -16.70
C ASP A 162 -17.92 20.59 -18.11
N GLY A 163 -18.65 19.76 -18.85
CA GLY A 163 -18.23 19.21 -20.15
C GLY A 163 -17.08 18.19 -20.09
N ARG A 164 -16.55 17.91 -18.89
CA ARG A 164 -15.46 16.94 -18.67
C ARG A 164 -15.98 15.51 -18.78
N SER A 165 -15.22 14.64 -19.44
CA SER A 165 -15.49 13.19 -19.45
C SER A 165 -15.05 12.52 -18.14
N CYS A 166 -15.64 11.37 -17.81
CA CYS A 166 -15.22 10.54 -16.67
C CYS A 166 -13.72 10.21 -16.72
N ARG A 167 -13.18 9.96 -17.92
CA ARG A 167 -11.74 9.68 -18.13
C ARG A 167 -10.86 10.88 -17.81
N GLN A 168 -11.26 12.10 -18.18
CA GLN A 168 -10.53 13.31 -17.81
C GLN A 168 -10.57 13.52 -16.29
N ALA A 169 -11.75 13.34 -15.68
CA ALA A 169 -11.93 13.52 -14.23
C ALA A 169 -11.03 12.60 -13.38
N ILE A 170 -10.85 11.33 -13.78
CA ILE A 170 -9.94 10.42 -13.05
C ILE A 170 -8.46 10.80 -13.20
N VAL A 171 -8.06 11.32 -14.38
CA VAL A 171 -6.68 11.77 -14.62
C VAL A 171 -6.37 13.01 -13.80
N ASP A 172 -7.28 14.00 -13.80
CA ASP A 172 -7.16 15.20 -12.98
C ASP A 172 -7.08 14.84 -11.49
N TYR A 173 -7.98 13.98 -11.01
CA TYR A 173 -7.96 13.49 -9.63
C TYR A 173 -6.62 12.83 -9.25
N GLN A 174 -6.03 12.03 -10.15
CA GLN A 174 -4.72 11.41 -9.89
C GLN A 174 -3.58 12.44 -9.86
N ARG A 175 -3.62 13.43 -10.77
CA ARG A 175 -2.65 14.54 -10.79
C ARG A 175 -2.73 15.34 -9.50
N ASP A 176 -3.92 15.72 -9.07
CA ASP A 176 -4.14 16.54 -7.88
C ASP A 176 -3.74 15.78 -6.62
N ARG A 177 -4.05 14.47 -6.54
CA ARG A 177 -3.61 13.60 -5.45
C ARG A 177 -2.09 13.46 -5.40
N LYS A 178 -1.42 13.39 -6.56
CA LYS A 178 0.05 13.37 -6.63
C LYS A 178 0.64 14.70 -6.18
N ALA A 179 0.11 15.83 -6.66
CA ALA A 179 0.54 17.16 -6.26
C ALA A 179 0.35 17.38 -4.74
N ALA A 180 -0.77 16.94 -4.17
CA ALA A 180 -1.02 16.99 -2.73
C ALA A 180 0.00 16.15 -1.94
N ARG A 181 0.39 14.98 -2.43
CA ARG A 181 1.44 14.16 -1.81
C ARG A 181 2.82 14.79 -1.90
N GLU A 182 3.15 15.43 -3.01
CA GLU A 182 4.42 16.14 -3.18
C GLU A 182 4.48 17.38 -2.27
N ALA A 183 3.36 18.12 -2.14
CA ALA A 183 3.24 19.23 -1.21
C ALA A 183 3.34 18.75 0.25
N ALA A 184 2.62 17.69 0.61
CA ALA A 184 2.66 17.10 1.95
C ALA A 184 4.01 16.44 2.26
N GLY A 185 4.68 15.84 1.27
CA GLY A 185 6.02 15.25 1.43
C GLY A 185 7.11 16.30 1.64
N LYS A 186 6.92 17.52 1.09
CA LYS A 186 7.76 18.68 1.41
C LYS A 186 7.45 19.27 2.80
N GLN A 187 6.25 19.04 3.30
CA GLN A 187 5.82 19.41 4.66
C GLN A 187 5.88 18.22 5.63
N ALA A 188 6.52 17.11 5.25
CA ALA A 188 6.68 15.99 6.16
C ALA A 188 7.37 16.56 7.40
N PRO A 189 6.76 16.46 8.60
CA PRO A 189 7.39 16.95 9.79
C PRO A 189 8.71 16.20 9.86
N VAL A 190 9.82 16.95 9.70
CA VAL A 190 11.11 16.50 10.15
C VAL A 190 10.83 16.10 11.58
N LYS A 191 10.78 14.80 11.87
CA LYS A 191 10.76 14.33 13.25
C LYS A 191 12.00 14.97 13.85
N GLN A 192 11.80 16.07 14.59
CA GLN A 192 12.75 16.55 15.57
C GLN A 192 12.82 15.42 16.60
N LEU A 193 13.64 14.42 16.27
CA LEU A 193 14.29 13.55 17.22
C LEU A 193 15.31 14.44 17.95
N GLY A 194 14.78 15.29 18.80
CA GLY A 194 15.54 16.23 19.62
C GLY A 194 14.77 16.41 20.91
N ASP A 195 15.07 15.53 21.87
CA ASP A 195 15.06 15.82 23.30
C ASP A 195 13.88 16.66 23.82
N VAL A 196 12.65 16.17 23.63
CA VAL A 196 11.57 16.56 24.53
C VAL A 196 11.73 15.69 25.77
N ALA A 197 12.23 16.31 26.85
CA ALA A 197 12.22 15.76 28.19
C ALA A 197 10.86 15.10 28.48
N PRO A 198 10.83 13.97 29.23
CA PRO A 198 9.60 13.23 29.48
C PRO A 198 8.52 14.18 29.98
N THR A 199 7.48 14.35 29.17
CA THR A 199 6.26 15.03 29.59
C THR A 199 5.72 14.22 30.78
N PRO A 200 5.42 14.86 31.93
CA PRO A 200 4.90 14.14 33.08
C PRO A 200 3.64 13.38 32.65
N GLU A 201 3.66 12.09 32.97
CA GLU A 201 2.58 11.14 32.80
C GLU A 201 1.28 11.79 33.30
N PRO A 202 0.26 12.00 32.44
CA PRO A 202 -1.01 12.52 32.90
C PRO A 202 -1.60 11.50 33.86
N GLU A 203 -1.83 11.91 35.10
CA GLU A 203 -2.48 11.11 36.14
C GLU A 203 -3.73 10.46 35.55
N ALA A 204 -3.74 9.13 35.57
CA ALA A 204 -4.87 8.35 35.09
C ALA A 204 -6.15 8.83 35.79
N PRO A 205 -7.22 9.18 35.07
CA PRO A 205 -8.49 9.44 35.70
C PRO A 205 -8.91 8.16 36.44
N ALA A 206 -9.32 8.34 37.70
CA ALA A 206 -9.77 7.25 38.56
C ALA A 206 -10.79 6.36 37.83
N PRO A 207 -10.74 5.03 38.03
CA PRO A 207 -11.67 4.11 37.38
C PRO A 207 -13.09 4.46 37.80
N VAL A 208 -13.89 4.93 36.84
CA VAL A 208 -15.34 5.03 36.99
C VAL A 208 -15.86 3.61 37.03
N ALA A 209 -16.47 3.24 38.16
CA ALA A 209 -17.07 1.93 38.37
C ALA A 209 -18.05 1.60 37.23
N GLU A 210 -17.78 0.52 36.50
CA GLU A 210 -18.71 -0.06 35.55
C GLU A 210 -19.97 -0.53 36.29
N PRO A 211 -21.18 -0.18 35.81
CA PRO A 211 -22.41 -0.75 36.35
C PRO A 211 -22.47 -2.24 36.00
N GLU A 212 -22.53 -3.08 37.03
CA GLU A 212 -22.76 -4.52 36.91
C GLU A 212 -24.04 -4.77 36.11
N THR A 213 -23.90 -5.32 34.91
CA THR A 213 -25.03 -5.86 34.15
C THR A 213 -25.46 -7.18 34.79
N PRO A 214 -26.73 -7.33 35.21
CA PRO A 214 -27.24 -8.62 35.67
C PRO A 214 -27.21 -9.62 34.52
N GLY A 215 -26.46 -10.71 34.70
CA GLY A 215 -26.35 -11.78 33.73
C GLY A 215 -27.70 -12.48 33.52
N PRO A 216 -28.02 -12.93 32.29
CA PRO A 216 -29.19 -13.77 32.07
C PRO A 216 -28.96 -15.16 32.68
N ASP A 217 -29.91 -15.61 33.48
CA ASP A 217 -30.04 -17.01 33.92
C ASP A 217 -30.11 -17.91 32.69
N VAL A 218 -29.00 -18.59 32.37
CA VAL A 218 -28.96 -19.63 31.35
C VAL A 218 -29.33 -20.96 32.01
N GLU A 219 -30.55 -21.41 31.72
CA GLU A 219 -31.03 -22.77 31.97
C GLU A 219 -30.03 -23.80 31.44
N ALA A 220 -29.71 -24.76 32.30
CA ALA A 220 -28.85 -25.89 31.99
C ALA A 220 -29.45 -26.76 30.87
N ALA A 221 -28.75 -26.79 29.73
CA ALA A 221 -29.00 -27.77 28.67
C ALA A 221 -28.48 -29.17 29.11
N PRO A 222 -29.17 -30.26 28.73
CA PRO A 222 -28.80 -31.61 29.12
C PRO A 222 -27.51 -32.08 28.43
N ALA A 223 -26.70 -32.82 29.18
CA ALA A 223 -25.47 -33.46 28.75
C ALA A 223 -25.74 -34.40 27.56
N LEU A 224 -25.18 -34.04 26.40
CA LEU A 224 -25.03 -34.92 25.25
C LEU A 224 -23.70 -35.65 25.43
N GLU A 225 -23.77 -36.93 25.77
CA GLU A 225 -22.65 -37.86 25.79
C GLU A 225 -22.08 -37.92 24.35
N HIS A 226 -20.88 -37.36 24.16
CA HIS A 226 -20.08 -37.57 22.97
C HIS A 226 -19.02 -38.62 23.31
N ASP A 227 -19.18 -39.80 22.69
CA ASP A 227 -18.15 -40.83 22.59
C ASP A 227 -16.84 -40.19 22.09
N GLU A 228 -15.82 -40.21 22.95
CA GLU A 228 -14.47 -39.80 22.60
C GLU A 228 -13.88 -40.79 21.57
N PRO A 229 -13.51 -40.34 20.35
CA PRO A 229 -12.75 -41.19 19.44
C PRO A 229 -11.36 -41.43 20.03
N THR A 230 -11.05 -42.70 20.27
CA THR A 230 -9.74 -43.18 20.71
C THR A 230 -8.66 -42.64 19.76
N PRO A 231 -7.67 -41.87 20.24
CA PRO A 231 -6.61 -41.36 19.37
C PRO A 231 -5.78 -42.54 18.85
N ALA A 232 -5.78 -42.71 17.53
CA ALA A 232 -4.88 -43.63 16.85
C ALA A 232 -3.43 -43.24 17.15
N GLU A 233 -2.63 -44.26 17.44
CA GLU A 233 -1.22 -44.12 17.82
C GLU A 233 -0.44 -43.28 16.80
N PRO A 234 0.41 -42.33 17.27
CA PRO A 234 1.23 -41.54 16.37
C PRO A 234 2.24 -42.46 15.69
N SER A 235 2.10 -42.62 14.37
CA SER A 235 3.08 -43.35 13.57
C SER A 235 4.44 -42.68 13.68
N GLU A 236 5.40 -43.45 14.17
CA GLU A 236 6.79 -43.06 14.26
C GLU A 236 7.34 -42.69 12.87
N ASN A 237 8.24 -41.71 12.88
CA ASN A 237 9.37 -41.61 11.96
C ASN A 237 9.14 -40.95 10.58
N VAL A 238 9.12 -39.62 10.57
CA VAL A 238 9.72 -38.86 9.47
C VAL A 238 10.86 -38.04 10.05
N GLY A 239 12.09 -38.51 9.83
CA GLY A 239 13.33 -37.84 10.22
C GLY A 239 13.51 -36.50 9.52
N GLY A 240 12.82 -35.48 10.01
CA GLY A 240 13.11 -34.10 9.68
C GLY A 240 14.37 -33.68 10.43
N THR A 241 15.49 -33.60 9.73
CA THR A 241 16.70 -32.92 10.22
C THR A 241 16.36 -31.46 10.49
N THR A 242 15.86 -31.16 11.68
CA THR A 242 15.87 -29.82 12.25
C THR A 242 17.33 -29.46 12.44
N ARG A 243 17.93 -28.83 11.43
CA ARG A 243 19.25 -28.21 11.57
C ARG A 243 19.09 -27.19 12.70
N SER A 244 19.62 -27.53 13.86
CA SER A 244 19.75 -26.62 14.99
C SER A 244 20.41 -25.37 14.45
N ILE A 245 19.65 -24.27 14.45
CA ILE A 245 20.17 -22.98 14.03
C ILE A 245 21.25 -22.61 15.03
N ASP A 246 22.49 -22.60 14.55
CA ASP A 246 23.66 -22.28 15.35
C ASP A 246 23.60 -20.80 15.76
N ARG A 247 23.28 -20.57 17.03
CA ARG A 247 23.13 -19.22 17.59
C ARG A 247 24.46 -18.46 17.56
N GLU A 248 25.58 -19.16 17.62
CA GLU A 248 26.91 -18.56 17.56
C GLU A 248 27.19 -18.05 16.15
N ALA A 249 26.87 -18.83 15.12
CA ALA A 249 26.96 -18.40 13.72
C ALA A 249 26.08 -17.18 13.41
N ILE A 250 24.90 -17.06 14.04
CA ILE A 250 24.06 -15.85 13.92
C ILE A 250 24.72 -14.64 14.57
N ALA A 251 25.26 -14.79 15.78
CA ALA A 251 25.93 -13.70 16.48
C ALA A 251 27.14 -13.16 15.68
N ASP A 252 27.93 -14.06 15.10
CA ASP A 252 29.07 -13.69 14.25
C ASP A 252 28.62 -12.97 12.97
N ALA A 253 27.54 -13.43 12.32
CA ALA A 253 26.99 -12.77 11.14
C ALA A 253 26.49 -11.35 11.45
N LEU A 254 25.88 -11.14 12.62
CA LEU A 254 25.42 -9.81 13.05
C LEU A 254 26.59 -8.87 13.37
N ASN A 255 27.64 -9.37 14.02
CA ASN A 255 28.85 -8.60 14.31
C ASN A 255 29.58 -8.19 13.02
N ALA A 256 29.69 -9.11 12.05
CA ALA A 256 30.28 -8.82 10.74
C ALA A 256 29.47 -7.75 9.99
N PHE A 257 28.14 -7.80 10.06
CA PHE A 257 27.26 -6.80 9.45
C PHE A 257 27.43 -5.42 10.09
N ALA A 258 27.48 -5.34 11.42
CA ALA A 258 27.68 -4.09 12.14
C ALA A 258 29.01 -3.42 11.75
N PHE A 259 30.10 -4.19 11.67
CA PHE A 259 31.40 -3.69 11.23
C PHE A 259 31.37 -3.17 9.78
N ALA A 260 30.75 -3.90 8.86
CA ALA A 260 30.62 -3.49 7.46
C ALA A 260 29.81 -2.18 7.32
N PHE A 261 28.72 -2.04 8.09
CA PHE A 261 27.91 -0.83 8.12
C PHE A 261 28.71 0.39 8.62
N GLU A 262 29.52 0.21 9.67
CA GLU A 262 30.38 1.29 10.17
C GLU A 262 31.40 1.74 9.11
N GLN A 263 32.03 0.81 8.40
CA GLN A 263 32.98 1.13 7.33
C GLN A 263 32.32 1.88 6.17
N LEU A 264 31.11 1.46 5.76
CA LEU A 264 30.35 2.14 4.72
C LEU A 264 29.98 3.56 5.15
N SER A 265 29.56 3.75 6.40
CA SER A 265 29.22 5.07 6.94
C SER A 265 30.43 6.02 6.97
N LYS A 266 31.63 5.50 7.30
CA LYS A 266 32.89 6.26 7.25
C LYS A 266 33.27 6.65 5.82
N ALA A 267 33.06 5.76 4.86
CA ALA A 267 33.33 6.04 3.45
C ALA A 267 32.41 7.15 2.91
N LEU A 268 31.10 7.07 3.17
CA LEU A 268 30.13 8.07 2.72
C LEU A 268 30.38 9.46 3.35
N ARG A 269 30.88 9.52 4.59
CA ARG A 269 31.26 10.79 5.24
C ARG A 269 32.52 11.42 4.64
N ARG A 270 33.43 10.63 4.04
CA ARG A 270 34.60 11.18 3.34
C ARG A 270 34.20 11.81 2.01
N ASP A 271 33.43 11.09 1.20
CA ASP A 271 33.00 11.58 -0.13
C ASP A 271 32.16 12.87 -0.04
N GLY A 272 31.38 13.04 1.03
CA GLY A 272 30.58 14.25 1.23
C GLY A 272 31.41 15.49 1.63
N ARG A 273 32.63 15.32 2.15
CA ARG A 273 33.47 16.45 2.59
C ARG A 273 34.27 17.06 1.45
N ASP A 274 34.69 16.24 0.49
CA ASP A 274 35.50 16.69 -0.65
C ASP A 274 34.67 17.44 -1.70
N GLN A 275 33.36 17.17 -1.80
CA GLN A 275 32.47 17.89 -2.74
C GLN A 275 32.14 19.33 -2.33
N VAL A 276 32.34 19.71 -1.06
CA VAL A 276 32.01 21.08 -0.60
C VAL A 276 33.14 22.06 -0.91
N SER A 277 34.40 21.59 -1.00
CA SER A 277 35.56 22.46 -1.22
C SER A 277 35.82 22.88 -2.67
N GLU A 278 35.22 22.21 -3.66
CA GLU A 278 35.45 22.53 -5.09
C GLU A 278 34.51 23.61 -5.64
N GLY A 279 33.49 24.02 -4.87
CA GLY A 279 32.49 25.02 -5.30
C GLY A 279 32.82 26.49 -5.03
N GLU A 280 33.83 26.79 -4.18
CA GLU A 280 34.09 28.17 -3.71
C GLU A 280 35.16 28.96 -4.48
N ASN A 281 35.82 28.37 -5.49
CA ASN A 281 36.92 29.05 -6.22
C ASN A 281 36.57 29.48 -7.66
N HIS A 282 35.29 29.63 -7.97
CA HIS A 282 34.84 30.23 -9.24
C HIS A 282 33.98 31.47 -9.00
N VAL A 283 34.63 32.58 -8.63
CA VAL A 283 34.12 33.95 -8.74
C VAL A 283 35.23 34.83 -9.30
#